data_AF-A0A5C1M8V7-F1
#
_entry.id   AF-A0A5C1M8V7-F1
#
_cell.length_a   1.000
_cell.length_b   1.000
_cell.length_c   1.000
_cell.angle_alpha   90.00
_cell.angle_beta   90.00
_cell.angle_gamma   90.00
#
_symmetry.space_group_name_H-M   'P 1'
#
loop_
_entity.id
_entity.type
_entity.pdbx_description
1 polymer ?
#
loop_
_entity_poly.entity_id
_entity_poly.type
_entity_poly.pdbx_seq_one_letter_code
_entity_poly.pdbx_strand_id
1 'polypeptide(L)'
;MQNCIQAELRKIRLNIGFSIREMAADLNLHPATYQKYEDGSRTLPAEVLKMACELKQKVDEFMAGMPARIDARIEEDYPHGIPGRGGSDVQEIEKQ
;
A
#
# COMPACT_ATOMS: atom_id res chain seq x y z
N MET A 1 -15.61 14.48 17.09
CA MET A 1 -15.98 13.62 15.96
C MET A 1 -15.27 14.15 14.73
N GLN A 2 -14.18 13.51 14.28
CA GLN A 2 -13.62 13.80 12.95
C GLN A 2 -14.65 13.34 11.91
N ASN A 3 -14.99 14.23 10.97
CA ASN A 3 -16.00 14.00 9.94
C ASN A 3 -15.72 12.68 9.18
N CYS A 4 -16.77 11.90 8.95
CA CYS A 4 -16.72 10.54 8.40
C CYS A 4 -16.02 10.45 7.03
N ILE A 5 -16.09 11.49 6.22
CA ILE A 5 -15.53 11.54 4.85
C ILE A 5 -13.99 11.68 4.88
N GLN A 6 -13.44 12.50 5.78
CA GLN A 6 -12.01 12.71 5.95
C GLN A 6 -11.34 11.44 6.49
N ALA A 7 -12.03 10.75 7.41
CA ALA A 7 -11.60 9.46 7.91
C ALA A 7 -11.52 8.42 6.77
N GLU A 8 -12.43 8.47 5.81
CA GLU A 8 -12.42 7.56 4.67
C GLU A 8 -11.24 7.81 3.72
N LEU A 9 -10.94 9.09 3.42
CA LEU A 9 -9.75 9.45 2.64
C LEU A 9 -8.47 8.90 3.28
N ARG A 10 -8.35 9.02 4.61
CA ARG A 10 -7.22 8.49 5.36
C ARG A 10 -7.14 6.96 5.31
N LYS A 11 -8.27 6.28 5.45
CA LYS A 11 -8.31 4.81 5.34
C LYS A 11 -7.85 4.34 3.97
N ILE A 12 -8.30 4.98 2.90
CA ILE A 12 -7.89 4.64 1.53
C ILE A 12 -6.37 4.71 1.41
N ARG A 13 -5.76 5.82 1.84
CA ARG A 13 -4.31 5.99 1.79
C ARG A 13 -3.56 4.93 2.58
N LEU A 14 -4.02 4.62 3.80
CA LEU A 14 -3.39 3.60 4.65
C LEU A 14 -3.55 2.19 4.09
N ASN A 15 -4.68 1.88 3.45
CA ASN A 15 -4.90 0.59 2.79
C ASN A 15 -3.95 0.37 1.61
N ILE A 16 -3.68 1.43 0.85
CA ILE A 16 -2.69 1.40 -0.23
C ILE A 16 -1.25 1.34 0.34
N GLY A 17 -1.04 1.80 1.58
CA GLY A 17 0.27 1.85 2.23
C GLY A 17 1.06 3.12 1.93
N PHE A 18 0.42 4.17 1.40
CA PHE A 18 1.10 5.40 1.00
C PHE A 18 1.28 6.40 2.16
N SER A 19 2.40 7.11 2.11
CA SER A 19 2.61 8.33 2.87
C SER A 19 1.73 9.47 2.34
N ILE A 20 1.61 10.54 3.12
CA ILE A 20 0.90 11.77 2.69
C ILE A 20 1.53 12.34 1.41
N ARG A 21 2.86 12.26 1.26
CA ARG A 21 3.56 12.83 0.11
C ARG A 21 3.27 12.05 -1.17
N GLU A 22 3.30 10.72 -1.09
CA GLU A 22 3.00 9.83 -2.23
C GLU A 22 1.56 9.99 -2.67
N MET A 23 0.61 9.90 -1.73
CA MET A 23 -0.81 10.08 -2.05
C MET A 23 -1.11 11.46 -2.64
N ALA A 24 -0.47 12.52 -2.12
CA ALA A 24 -0.64 13.86 -2.67
C ALA A 24 -0.05 13.97 -4.08
N ALA A 25 1.09 13.33 -4.36
CA ALA A 25 1.69 13.31 -5.69
C ALA A 25 0.78 12.62 -6.71
N ASP A 26 0.21 11.46 -6.37
CA ASP A 26 -0.72 10.73 -7.26
C ASP A 26 -2.03 11.49 -7.52
N LEU A 27 -2.48 12.28 -6.55
CA LEU A 27 -3.67 13.13 -6.68
C LEU A 27 -3.35 14.51 -7.28
N ASN A 28 -2.10 14.77 -7.67
CA ASN A 28 -1.62 16.06 -8.17
C ASN A 28 -1.93 17.24 -7.21
N LEU A 29 -1.72 17.01 -5.92
CA LEU A 29 -1.94 17.98 -4.85
C LEU A 29 -0.63 18.29 -4.12
N HIS A 30 -0.56 19.48 -3.51
CA HIS A 30 0.50 19.76 -2.56
C HIS A 30 0.32 18.92 -1.27
N PRO A 31 1.38 18.36 -0.66
CA PRO A 31 1.25 17.52 0.55
C PRO A 31 0.51 18.21 1.70
N ALA A 32 0.77 19.50 1.92
CA ALA A 32 0.08 20.29 2.94
C ALA A 32 -1.42 20.48 2.63
N THR A 33 -1.81 20.51 1.35
CA THR A 33 -3.22 20.59 0.95
C THR A 33 -3.93 19.27 1.26
N TYR A 34 -3.30 18.14 0.92
CA TYR A 34 -3.82 16.82 1.24
C TYR A 34 -3.97 16.62 2.75
N GLN A 35 -2.94 17.00 3.53
CA GLN A 35 -2.97 16.91 4.98
C GLN A 35 -4.14 17.68 5.59
N LYS A 36 -4.40 18.91 5.13
CA LYS A 36 -5.54 19.73 5.56
C LYS A 36 -6.90 19.12 5.22
N TYR A 37 -6.97 18.28 4.18
CA TYR A 37 -8.18 17.53 3.90
C TYR A 37 -8.36 16.39 4.90
N GLU A 38 -7.30 15.62 5.21
CA GLU A 38 -7.38 14.52 6.18
C GLU A 38 -7.66 14.99 7.61
N ASP A 39 -7.07 16.12 8.04
CA ASP A 39 -7.27 16.65 9.40
C ASP A 39 -8.60 17.42 9.56
N GLY A 40 -9.27 17.73 8.45
CA GLY A 40 -10.54 18.43 8.41
C GLY A 40 -10.44 19.96 8.49
N SER A 41 -9.23 20.53 8.50
CA SER A 41 -8.99 21.98 8.47
C SER A 41 -9.43 22.61 7.14
N ARG A 42 -9.58 21.79 6.09
CA ARG A 42 -10.13 22.21 4.80
C ARG A 42 -11.23 21.25 4.35
N THR A 43 -12.30 21.79 3.77
CA THR A 43 -13.36 21.01 3.14
C THR A 43 -12.78 20.14 2.03
N LEU A 44 -12.99 18.82 2.10
CA LEU A 44 -12.58 17.87 1.09
C LEU A 44 -13.54 17.95 -0.12
N PRO A 45 -13.05 18.28 -1.33
CA PRO A 45 -13.86 18.20 -2.53
C PRO A 45 -14.21 16.76 -2.87
N ALA A 46 -15.45 16.52 -3.32
CA ALA A 46 -15.90 15.18 -3.72
C ALA A 46 -15.03 14.56 -4.84
N GLU A 47 -14.50 15.39 -5.74
CA GLU A 47 -13.60 14.96 -6.82
C GLU A 47 -12.31 14.34 -6.28
N VAL A 48 -11.71 14.91 -5.23
CA VAL A 48 -10.49 14.38 -4.61
C VAL A 48 -10.76 13.01 -3.99
N LEU A 49 -11.91 12.83 -3.33
CA LEU A 49 -12.32 11.54 -2.80
C LEU A 49 -12.55 10.51 -3.93
N LYS A 50 -13.19 10.92 -5.03
CA LYS A 50 -13.40 10.07 -6.21
C LYS A 50 -12.08 9.58 -6.79
N MET A 51 -11.12 10.48 -7.00
CA MET A 51 -9.78 10.13 -7.49
C MET A 51 -9.05 9.16 -6.55
N ALA A 52 -9.16 9.35 -5.22
CA ALA A 52 -8.57 8.43 -4.24
C ALA A 52 -9.19 7.03 -4.34
N CYS A 53 -10.52 6.93 -4.51
CA CYS A 53 -11.19 5.64 -4.72
C CYS A 53 -10.75 4.96 -6.03
N GLU A 54 -10.65 5.71 -7.12
CA GLU A 54 -10.17 5.19 -8.42
C GLU A 54 -8.73 4.69 -8.33
N LEU A 55 -7.85 5.40 -7.61
CA LEU A 55 -6.48 4.96 -7.36
C LEU A 55 -6.47 3.65 -6.58
N LYS A 56 -7.27 3.55 -5.51
CA LYS A 56 -7.38 2.32 -4.72
C LYS A 56 -7.79 1.14 -5.59
N GLN A 57 -8.81 1.31 -6.43
CA GLN A 57 -9.28 0.27 -7.33
C GLN A 57 -8.17 -0.21 -8.27
N LYS A 58 -7.43 0.72 -8.89
CA LYS A 58 -6.30 0.37 -9.78
C LYS A 58 -5.20 -0.39 -9.05
N VAL A 59 -4.89 0.00 -7.82
CA VAL A 59 -3.91 -0.71 -6.98
C VAL A 59 -4.40 -2.11 -6.63
N ASP A 60 -5.66 -2.25 -6.21
CA ASP A 60 -6.25 -3.56 -5.89
C ASP A 60 -6.23 -4.48 -7.13
N GLU A 61 -6.63 -3.98 -8.30
CA GLU A 61 -6.61 -4.71 -9.57
C GLU A 61 -5.18 -5.13 -9.96
N PHE A 62 -4.21 -4.23 -9.81
CA PHE A 62 -2.80 -4.53 -10.05
C PHE A 62 -2.27 -5.62 -9.11
N MET A 63 -2.56 -5.49 -7.81
CA MET A 63 -2.11 -6.42 -6.78
C MET A 63 -2.79 -7.79 -6.87
N ALA A 64 -4.05 -7.87 -7.31
CA ALA A 64 -4.75 -9.13 -7.52
C ALA A 64 -4.05 -10.03 -8.56
N GLY A 65 -3.43 -9.42 -9.58
CA GLY A 65 -2.66 -10.13 -10.60
C GLY A 65 -1.18 -10.36 -10.27
N MET A 66 -0.66 -9.79 -9.17
CA MET A 66 0.76 -9.90 -8.83
C MET A 66 1.22 -11.29 -8.40
N PRO A 67 0.51 -12.03 -7.51
CA PRO A 67 0.98 -13.32 -7.00
C PRO A 67 1.35 -14.30 -8.12
N ALA A 68 0.46 -14.49 -9.09
CA ALA A 68 0.70 -15.36 -10.24
C ALA A 68 1.92 -14.95 -11.10
N ARG A 69 2.19 -13.64 -11.20
CA ARG A 69 3.33 -13.10 -11.96
C ARG A 69 4.65 -13.24 -11.20
N ILE A 70 4.59 -13.09 -9.88
CA ILE A 70 5.74 -13.28 -8.99
C ILE A 70 6.10 -14.76 -8.95
N ASP A 71 5.13 -15.66 -8.77
CA ASP A 71 5.36 -17.11 -8.68
C ASP A 71 6.03 -17.64 -9.95
N ALA A 72 5.48 -17.31 -11.13
CA ALA A 72 6.06 -17.70 -12.41
C ALA A 72 7.50 -17.19 -12.60
N ARG A 73 7.80 -15.98 -12.13
CA ARG A 73 9.14 -15.40 -12.24
C ARG A 73 10.10 -15.95 -11.17
N ILE A 74 9.63 -16.29 -9.98
CA ILE A 74 10.45 -16.95 -8.95
C ILE A 74 10.87 -18.33 -9.42
N GLU A 75 9.95 -19.11 -10.02
CA GLU A 75 10.27 -20.43 -10.56
C GLU A 75 11.33 -20.36 -11.68
N GLU A 76 11.27 -19.34 -12.54
CA GLU A 76 12.25 -19.08 -13.60
C GLU A 76 13.60 -18.59 -13.08
N ASP A 77 13.60 -17.51 -12.28
CA ASP A 77 14.82 -16.84 -11.80
C ASP A 77 15.50 -17.61 -10.64
N TYR A 78 14.73 -18.40 -9.89
CA TYR A 78 15.15 -19.11 -8.69
C TYR A 78 14.61 -20.55 -8.67
N PRO A 79 14.98 -21.41 -9.64
CA PRO A 79 14.48 -22.78 -9.75
C PRO A 79 14.85 -23.68 -8.56
N HIS A 80 15.79 -23.23 -7.72
CA HIS A 80 16.23 -23.92 -6.50
C HIS A 80 15.80 -23.19 -5.22
N GLY A 81 14.87 -22.23 -5.33
CA GLY A 81 14.42 -21.38 -4.24
C GLY A 81 15.23 -20.08 -4.11
N ILE A 82 14.62 -19.09 -3.47
CA ILE A 82 15.22 -17.76 -3.29
C ILE A 82 16.38 -17.85 -2.28
N PRO A 83 17.64 -17.63 -2.70
CA PRO A 83 18.79 -17.70 -1.80
C PRO A 83 18.71 -16.56 -0.78
N GLY A 84 18.83 -16.89 0.51
CA GLY A 84 18.97 -15.88 1.58
C GLY A 84 17.75 -15.65 2.47
N ARG A 85 16.67 -16.45 2.36
CA ARG A 85 15.68 -16.58 3.45
C ARG A 85 15.94 -17.87 4.27
N GLY A 86 17.21 -18.13 4.57
CA GLY A 86 17.63 -19.05 5.62
C GLY A 86 17.65 -18.31 6.96
N GLY A 87 16.87 -18.80 7.92
CA GLY A 87 16.74 -18.23 9.26
C GLY A 87 15.54 -18.89 9.95
N SER A 88 15.63 -20.17 10.27
CA SER A 88 16.41 -20.60 11.42
C SER A 88 17.10 -21.93 11.12
N ASP A 89 18.43 -21.92 11.15
CA ASP A 89 19.19 -23.08 11.56
C ASP A 89 18.79 -23.39 13.02
N VAL A 90 17.72 -24.16 13.20
CA VAL A 90 17.59 -24.98 14.42
C VAL A 90 18.50 -26.18 14.17
N GLN A 91 19.79 -25.99 14.42
CA GLN A 91 20.68 -27.12 14.64
C GLN A 91 20.18 -27.78 15.93
N GLU A 92 19.40 -28.85 15.76
CA GLU A 92 19.06 -29.78 16.83
C GLU A 92 20.40 -30.38 17.27
N ILE A 93 20.96 -29.82 18.35
CA ILE A 93 22.19 -30.31 18.94
C ILE A 93 21.83 -31.65 19.60
N GLU A 94 21.98 -32.75 18.86
CA GLU A 94 22.14 -34.06 19.47
C GLU A 94 23.43 -34.07 20.29
N LYS A 95 23.30 -33.77 21.58
CA LYS A 95 24.26 -34.16 22.61
C LYS A 95 23.53 -34.49 23.90
N GLN A 96 23.21 -35.77 24.09
CA GLN A 96 23.87 -36.65 25.07
C GLN A 96 23.21 -38.03 25.09
#